data_AF-A0A950VLP2-F1
#
_entry.id   AF-A0A950VLP2-F1
#
_cell.length_a   1.000
_cell.length_b   1.000
_cell.length_c   1.000
_cell.angle_alpha   90.00
_cell.angle_beta   90.00
_cell.angle_gamma   90.00
#
_symmetry.space_group_name_H-M   'P 1'
#
loop_
_entity.id
_entity.type
_entity.pdbx_description
1 polymer ?
#
loop_
_entity_poly.entity_id
_entity_poly.type
_entity_poly.pdbx_seq_one_letter_code
_entity_poly.pdbx_strand_id
1 'polypeptide(L)'
;MNLLKSLSVTLLGLVICSLVALPTGAADKDKHAASGTMGTIERVDPRFDRLVPPDAVIEKLAGGFAWVEGPVWVPRQGGYLLFSDIPNNTVFKWK
;
A
#
# COMPACT_ATOMS: atom_id res chain seq x y z
N MET A 1 29.46 -7.20 54.88
CA MET A 1 28.35 -8.06 54.44
C MET A 1 27.31 -7.19 53.73
N ASN A 2 27.52 -6.91 52.44
CA ASN A 2 26.56 -6.24 51.52
C ASN A 2 27.13 -6.04 50.09
N LEU A 3 28.34 -6.50 49.80
CA LEU A 3 28.96 -6.37 48.47
C LEU A 3 28.66 -7.55 47.51
N LEU A 4 28.11 -8.67 48.02
CA LEU A 4 27.80 -9.87 47.21
C LEU A 4 26.35 -9.98 46.73
N LYS A 5 25.44 -9.07 47.12
CA LYS A 5 24.03 -9.11 46.68
C LYS A 5 23.74 -8.28 45.43
N SER A 6 24.64 -7.38 45.03
CA SER A 6 24.47 -6.53 43.84
C SER A 6 24.94 -7.21 42.54
N LEU A 7 25.87 -8.16 42.64
CA LEU A 7 26.49 -8.81 41.47
C LEU A 7 25.61 -9.88 40.81
N SER A 8 24.62 -10.44 41.54
CA SER A 8 23.71 -11.45 40.98
C SER A 8 22.55 -10.85 40.17
N VAL A 9 22.23 -9.56 40.37
CA VAL A 9 21.13 -8.89 39.67
C VAL A 9 21.59 -8.29 38.34
N THR A 10 22.88 -7.97 38.21
CA THR A 10 23.45 -7.42 36.97
C THR A 10 23.74 -8.50 35.92
N LEU A 11 23.99 -9.75 36.32
CA LEU A 11 24.22 -10.85 35.36
C LEU A 11 22.91 -11.40 34.76
N LEU A 12 21.77 -11.22 35.45
CA LEU A 12 20.45 -11.55 34.91
C LEU A 12 19.93 -10.48 33.93
N GLY A 13 20.40 -9.23 34.05
CA GLY A 13 20.02 -8.13 33.15
C GLY A 13 20.69 -8.17 31.77
N LEU A 14 21.84 -8.83 31.63
CA LEU A 14 22.59 -8.89 30.37
C LEU A 14 22.14 -10.01 29.43
N VAL A 15 21.43 -11.03 29.93
CA VAL A 15 20.92 -12.16 29.12
C VAL A 15 19.56 -11.84 28.46
N ILE A 16 18.88 -10.78 28.89
CA ILE A 16 17.59 -10.35 28.33
C ILE A 16 17.77 -9.51 27.04
N CYS A 17 19.00 -9.15 26.67
CA CYS A 17 19.29 -8.26 25.55
C CYS A 17 19.65 -8.98 24.22
N SER A 18 19.41 -10.29 24.09
CA SER A 18 19.84 -11.04 22.90
C SER A 18 18.80 -11.98 22.28
N LEU A 19 17.53 -11.93 22.72
CA LEU A 19 16.50 -12.78 22.12
C LEU A 19 15.18 -12.01 21.99
N VAL A 20 15.03 -11.39 20.82
CA VAL A 20 13.82 -11.05 20.04
C VAL A 20 14.11 -9.75 19.28
N ALA A 21 15.05 -9.84 18.33
CA ALA A 21 15.08 -8.96 17.18
C ALA A 21 14.76 -9.82 15.96
N LEU A 22 13.51 -10.28 15.88
CA LEU A 22 12.96 -10.68 14.59
C LEU A 22 12.73 -9.39 13.82
N PRO A 23 13.34 -9.19 12.64
CA PRO A 23 12.68 -8.36 11.66
C PRO A 23 11.44 -9.14 11.27
N THR A 24 10.29 -8.85 11.90
CA THR A 24 9.03 -8.99 11.18
C THR A 24 9.10 -7.94 10.09
N GLY A 25 9.83 -8.27 9.02
CA GLY A 25 9.51 -7.77 7.72
C GLY A 25 8.07 -8.19 7.48
N ALA A 26 7.15 -7.31 7.84
CA ALA A 26 5.94 -7.15 7.06
C ALA A 26 6.44 -6.80 5.66
N ALA A 27 6.83 -7.83 4.92
CA ALA A 27 6.79 -7.79 3.48
C ALA A 27 5.32 -7.59 3.19
N ASP A 28 4.94 -6.33 3.10
CA ASP A 28 3.69 -5.88 2.55
C ASP A 28 3.71 -6.33 1.10
N LYS A 29 3.37 -7.60 0.91
CA LYS A 29 3.07 -8.15 -0.39
C LYS A 29 1.65 -7.72 -0.65
N ASP A 30 1.49 -6.45 -0.97
CA ASP A 30 0.39 -5.96 -1.78
C ASP A 30 0.52 -6.59 -3.16
N LYS A 31 0.25 -7.91 -3.18
CA LYS A 31 -0.24 -8.58 -4.35
C LYS A 31 -1.64 -8.00 -4.54
N HIS A 32 -1.71 -6.88 -5.26
CA HIS A 32 -2.89 -6.59 -6.08
C HIS A 32 -2.96 -7.72 -7.12
N ALA A 33 -3.40 -8.88 -6.65
CA ALA A 33 -3.80 -9.98 -7.48
C ALA A 33 -4.81 -9.40 -8.45
N ALA A 34 -4.57 -9.64 -9.74
CA ALA A 34 -5.48 -9.32 -10.81
C ALA A 34 -6.81 -10.02 -10.54
N SER A 35 -7.65 -9.38 -9.73
CA SER A 35 -9.03 -9.74 -9.52
C SER A 35 -9.76 -9.40 -10.81
N GLY A 36 -10.64 -10.29 -11.26
CA GLY A 36 -11.28 -10.26 -12.57
C GLY A 36 -11.72 -8.87 -13.04
N THR A 37 -11.69 -8.67 -14.34
CA THR A 37 -12.04 -7.42 -15.03
C THR A 37 -13.28 -6.78 -14.40
N MET A 38 -13.21 -5.51 -14.01
CA MET A 38 -14.35 -4.81 -13.38
C MET A 38 -15.50 -4.46 -14.34
N GLY A 39 -15.39 -4.85 -15.61
CA GLY A 39 -16.40 -4.57 -16.62
C GLY A 39 -15.93 -4.94 -18.02
N THR A 40 -16.67 -4.47 -19.01
CA THR A 40 -16.35 -4.62 -20.45
C THR A 40 -16.31 -3.25 -21.11
N ILE A 41 -15.60 -3.16 -22.24
CA ILE A 41 -15.52 -1.95 -23.05
C ILE A 41 -16.47 -2.10 -24.24
N GLU A 42 -17.57 -1.35 -24.23
CA GLU A 42 -18.46 -1.22 -25.39
C GLU A 42 -17.90 -0.19 -26.37
N ARG A 43 -17.75 -0.60 -27.64
CA ARG A 43 -17.14 0.23 -28.70
C ARG A 43 -18.20 0.69 -29.70
N VAL A 44 -18.78 1.86 -29.44
CA VAL A 44 -19.91 2.39 -30.23
C VAL A 44 -19.47 3.08 -31.53
N ASP A 45 -18.32 3.77 -31.51
CA ASP A 45 -17.79 4.53 -32.66
C ASP A 45 -16.40 4.00 -33.07
N PRO A 46 -16.16 3.69 -34.36
CA PRO A 46 -14.86 3.19 -34.83
C PRO A 46 -13.67 4.11 -34.56
N ARG A 47 -13.88 5.41 -34.31
CA ARG A 47 -12.81 6.35 -33.94
C ARG A 47 -12.21 6.03 -32.57
N PHE A 48 -12.92 5.32 -31.71
CA PHE A 48 -12.45 4.90 -30.39
C PHE A 48 -11.21 3.99 -30.46
N ASP A 49 -11.11 3.17 -31.50
CA ASP A 49 -9.99 2.22 -31.68
C ASP A 49 -8.65 2.91 -31.95
N ARG A 50 -8.66 4.21 -32.26
CA ARG A 50 -7.44 5.02 -32.35
C ARG A 50 -6.89 5.45 -30.99
N LEU A 51 -7.71 5.38 -29.93
CA LEU A 51 -7.39 5.86 -28.58
C LEU A 51 -7.13 4.70 -27.61
N VAL A 52 -7.86 3.59 -27.75
CA VAL A 52 -7.83 2.48 -26.80
C VAL A 52 -7.56 1.16 -27.51
N PRO A 53 -6.46 0.45 -27.17
CA PRO A 53 -6.12 -0.85 -27.75
C PRO A 53 -7.25 -1.89 -27.64
N PRO A 54 -7.38 -2.83 -28.58
CA PRO A 54 -8.44 -3.84 -28.58
C PRO A 54 -8.38 -4.78 -27.36
N ASP A 55 -7.18 -4.99 -26.82
CA ASP A 55 -6.87 -5.85 -25.67
C ASP A 55 -6.80 -5.10 -24.34
N ALA A 56 -7.22 -3.82 -24.30
CA ALA A 56 -7.26 -3.04 -23.07
C ALA A 56 -8.19 -3.68 -22.02
N VAL A 57 -7.71 -3.72 -20.77
CA VAL A 57 -8.44 -4.31 -19.62
C VAL A 57 -8.76 -3.22 -18.60
N ILE A 58 -9.97 -3.29 -18.02
CA ILE A 58 -10.37 -2.43 -16.90
C ILE A 58 -9.87 -3.05 -15.59
N GLU A 59 -8.95 -2.37 -14.93
CA GLU A 59 -8.33 -2.81 -13.68
C GLU A 59 -8.85 -2.03 -12.46
N LYS A 60 -9.01 -2.74 -11.34
CA LYS A 60 -9.27 -2.11 -10.04
C LYS A 60 -7.95 -1.83 -9.32
N LEU A 61 -7.59 -0.55 -9.21
CA LEU A 61 -6.33 -0.16 -8.55
C LEU A 61 -6.43 -0.12 -7.02
N ALA A 62 -7.59 0.24 -6.47
CA ALA A 62 -7.84 0.34 -5.04
C ALA A 62 -9.35 0.26 -4.72
N GLY A 63 -9.72 0.11 -3.44
CA GLY A 63 -11.10 0.12 -2.98
C GLY A 63 -11.21 0.40 -1.48
N GLY A 64 -12.44 0.37 -0.94
CA GLY A 64 -12.70 0.64 0.48
C GLY A 64 -12.95 2.11 0.82
N PHE A 65 -13.19 2.95 -0.19
CA PHE A 65 -13.48 4.38 -0.03
C PHE A 65 -14.98 4.64 0.06
N ALA A 66 -15.37 5.75 0.69
CA ALA A 66 -16.77 6.17 0.74
C ALA A 66 -17.20 6.86 -0.56
N TRP A 67 -16.41 7.83 -1.04
CA TRP A 67 -16.63 8.49 -2.33
C TRP A 67 -15.34 9.12 -2.85
N VAL A 68 -14.81 8.54 -3.94
CA VAL A 68 -13.58 8.98 -4.62
C VAL A 68 -13.87 10.10 -5.62
N GLU A 69 -13.09 11.18 -5.56
CA GLU A 69 -13.14 12.29 -6.53
C GLU A 69 -11.76 12.95 -6.76
N GLY A 70 -11.73 13.85 -7.74
CA GLY A 70 -10.60 14.76 -7.98
C GLY A 70 -9.27 14.07 -8.32
N PRO A 71 -9.24 13.09 -9.26
CA PRO A 71 -7.99 12.44 -9.63
C PRO A 71 -7.02 13.42 -10.29
N VAL A 72 -5.76 13.44 -9.85
CA VAL A 72 -4.68 14.22 -10.45
C VAL A 72 -3.44 13.35 -10.61
N TRP A 73 -2.97 13.21 -11.85
CA TRP A 73 -1.69 12.58 -12.12
C TRP A 73 -0.53 13.56 -11.88
N VAL A 74 0.44 13.15 -11.07
CA VAL A 74 1.67 13.90 -10.83
C VAL A 74 2.84 13.16 -11.49
N PRO A 75 3.30 13.59 -12.68
CA PRO A 75 4.34 12.87 -13.42
C PRO A 75 5.74 13.06 -12.83
N ARG A 76 5.98 14.20 -12.16
CA ARG A 76 7.25 14.49 -11.51
C ARG A 76 7.44 13.58 -10.29
N GLN A 77 8.69 13.29 -9.94
CA GLN A 77 9.04 12.48 -8.75
C GLN A 77 8.62 11.00 -8.84
N GLY A 78 8.68 10.43 -10.05
CA GLY A 78 8.50 8.99 -10.26
C GLY A 78 7.06 8.53 -10.45
N GLY A 79 6.13 9.46 -10.78
CA GLY A 79 4.77 9.16 -11.20
C GLY A 79 3.86 8.65 -10.09
N TYR A 80 2.82 9.40 -9.72
CA TYR A 80 1.79 8.92 -8.80
C TYR A 80 0.44 9.60 -9.04
N LEU A 81 -0.63 8.93 -8.63
CA LEU A 81 -1.99 9.43 -8.70
C LEU A 81 -2.41 9.95 -7.31
N LEU A 82 -2.91 11.19 -7.26
CA LEU A 82 -3.62 11.73 -6.10
C LEU A 82 -5.13 11.67 -6.33
N PHE A 83 -5.90 11.36 -5.29
CA PHE A 83 -7.36 11.44 -5.30
C PHE A 83 -7.89 11.62 -3.88
N SER A 84 -9.12 12.10 -3.72
CA SER A 84 -9.74 12.37 -2.42
C SER A 84 -10.85 11.37 -2.10
N ASP A 85 -10.98 10.98 -0.84
CA ASP A 85 -12.19 10.35 -0.29
C ASP A 85 -12.97 11.41 0.51
N ILE A 86 -14.01 11.99 -0.11
CA ILE A 86 -14.63 13.24 0.35
C ILE A 86 -15.20 13.12 1.78
N PRO A 87 -16.05 12.14 2.10
CA PRO A 87 -16.64 12.04 3.45
C PRO A 87 -15.60 11.80 4.54
N ASN A 88 -14.47 11.19 4.18
CA ASN A 88 -13.38 10.86 5.11
C ASN A 88 -12.31 11.96 5.19
N ASN A 89 -12.50 13.10 4.49
CA ASN A 89 -11.59 14.26 4.50
C ASN A 89 -10.11 13.88 4.32
N THR A 90 -9.83 12.95 3.40
CA THR A 90 -8.49 12.38 3.21
C THR A 90 -8.09 12.41 1.74
N VAL A 91 -6.84 12.77 1.46
CA VAL A 91 -6.21 12.64 0.14
C VAL A 91 -5.30 11.42 0.14
N PHE A 92 -5.48 10.54 -0.83
CA PHE A 92 -4.69 9.33 -1.03
C PHE A 92 -3.67 9.52 -2.15
N LYS A 93 -2.58 8.75 -2.06
CA LYS A 93 -1.57 8.63 -3.11
C LYS A 93 -1.45 7.16 -3.51
N TRP A 94 -1.72 6.87 -4.78
CA TRP A 94 -1.46 5.55 -5.38
C TRP A 94 -0.18 5.58 -6.21
N LYS A 95 0.67 4.56 -6.07
CA LYS A 95 1.95 4.41 -6.77
C LYS A 95 2.27 2.93 -6.99
#